data_AF-A0A1H2CDW2-F1
#
_entry.id   AF-A0A1H2CDW2-F1
#
_cell.length_a   1.000
_cell.length_b   1.000
_cell.length_c   1.000
_cell.angle_alpha   90.00
_cell.angle_beta   90.00
_cell.angle_gamma   90.00
#
_symmetry.space_group_name_H-M   'P 1'
#
loop_
_entity.id
_entity.type
_entity.pdbx_description
1 polymer ?
#
loop_
_entity_poly.entity_id
_entity_poly.type
_entity_poly.pdbx_seq_one_letter_code
_entity_poly.pdbx_strand_id
1 'polypeptide(L)'
;MTITEQLIELDARRRTTLRIGTHSRYLATEHEDGTIVLEPAIVLTQHELALRSNPGLVDRIEESMRNPAARTRRGRPTPKE
;
A
#
# COMPACT_ATOMS: atom_id res chain seq x y z
N MET A 1 -17.05 0.43 14.46
CA MET A 1 -16.78 0.06 13.06
C MET A 1 -18.01 0.47 12.27
N THR A 2 -17.87 1.49 11.42
CA THR A 2 -19.00 1.99 10.62
C THR A 2 -18.97 1.31 9.26
N ILE A 3 -20.09 0.70 8.90
CA ILE A 3 -20.30 0.13 7.56
C ILE A 3 -20.94 1.23 6.73
N THR A 4 -20.38 1.52 5.55
CA THR A 4 -20.94 2.49 4.60
C THR A 4 -21.49 1.73 3.41
N GLU A 5 -22.79 1.80 3.22
CA GLU A 5 -23.49 1.14 2.12
C GLU A 5 -23.81 2.15 1.03
N GLN A 6 -23.65 1.74 -0.23
CA GLN A 6 -24.03 2.53 -1.39
C GLN A 6 -24.78 1.61 -2.36
N LEU A 7 -25.98 2.01 -2.79
CA LEU A 7 -26.64 1.40 -3.93
C LEU A 7 -25.88 1.78 -5.21
N ILE A 8 -25.47 0.78 -5.97
CA ILE A 8 -24.69 0.94 -7.20
C ILE A 8 -25.58 0.60 -8.40
N GLU A 9 -25.70 1.55 -9.31
CA GLU A 9 -26.33 1.33 -10.62
C GLU A 9 -25.26 1.34 -11.72
N LEU A 10 -25.43 0.47 -12.71
CA LEU A 10 -24.52 0.34 -13.84
C LEU A 10 -25.11 1.02 -15.08
N ASP A 11 -24.26 1.73 -15.83
CA ASP A 11 -24.64 2.25 -17.14
C ASP A 11 -24.69 1.15 -18.21
N ALA A 12 -25.12 1.51 -19.43
CA ALA A 12 -25.18 0.59 -20.57
C ALA A 12 -23.84 -0.06 -20.96
N ARG A 13 -22.72 0.46 -20.45
CA ARG A 13 -21.36 -0.06 -20.67
C ARG A 13 -20.81 -0.79 -19.44
N ARG A 14 -21.67 -1.10 -18.46
CA ARG A 14 -21.32 -1.75 -17.17
C ARG A 14 -20.32 -0.94 -16.33
N ARG A 15 -20.43 0.38 -16.35
CA ARG A 15 -19.62 1.29 -15.51
C ARG A 15 -20.47 1.88 -14.41
N THR A 16 -19.84 2.23 -13.29
CA THR A 16 -20.48 2.98 -12.21
C THR A 16 -19.51 3.98 -11.59
N THR A 17 -20.06 4.94 -10.83
CA THR A 17 -19.27 5.87 -10.01
C THR A 17 -19.33 5.41 -8.56
N LEU A 18 -18.18 4.98 -8.05
CA LEU A 18 -18.03 4.65 -6.64
C LEU A 18 -17.92 5.95 -5.83
N ARG A 19 -18.84 6.18 -4.90
CA ARG A 19 -18.83 7.34 -3.98
C ARG A 19 -18.29 6.98 -2.59
N ILE A 20 -18.04 5.69 -2.38
CA ILE A 20 -17.41 5.13 -1.19
C ILE A 20 -15.96 4.74 -1.52
N GLY A 21 -15.11 4.65 -0.49
CA GLY A 21 -13.69 4.37 -0.66
C GLY A 21 -12.87 5.59 -1.07
N THR A 22 -11.57 5.53 -0.80
CA THR A 22 -10.64 6.66 -0.95
C THR A 22 -9.57 6.41 -2.02
N HIS A 23 -9.52 5.21 -2.60
CA HIS A 23 -8.50 4.83 -3.56
C HIS A 23 -8.97 5.04 -5.00
N SER A 24 -8.02 5.27 -5.90
CA SER A 24 -8.32 5.46 -7.33
C SER A 24 -8.31 4.16 -8.14
N ARG A 25 -7.80 3.06 -7.57
CA ARG A 25 -7.67 1.76 -8.24
C ARG A 25 -8.05 0.65 -7.27
N TYR A 26 -8.80 -0.31 -7.79
CA TYR A 26 -9.23 -1.49 -7.08
C TYR A 26 -8.99 -2.73 -7.94
N LEU A 27 -8.63 -3.84 -7.30
CA LEU A 27 -8.73 -5.16 -7.87
C LEU A 27 -10.16 -5.65 -7.66
N ALA A 28 -10.79 -6.12 -8.73
CA ALA A 28 -12.12 -6.70 -8.67
C ALA A 28 -12.02 -8.22 -8.78
N THR A 29 -12.64 -8.92 -7.82
CA THR A 29 -12.76 -10.37 -7.83
C THR A 29 -14.24 -10.73 -7.77
N GLU A 30 -14.69 -11.56 -8.71
CA GLU A 30 -16.04 -12.12 -8.73
C GLU A 30 -15.99 -13.54 -8.15
N HIS A 31 -16.85 -13.80 -7.16
CA HIS A 31 -17.00 -15.11 -6.54
C HIS A 31 -18.13 -15.90 -7.22
N GLU A 32 -18.20 -17.21 -6.98
CA GLU A 32 -19.18 -18.11 -7.61
C GLU A 32 -20.64 -17.75 -7.29
N ASP A 33 -20.89 -17.10 -6.16
CA ASP A 33 -22.21 -16.61 -5.73
C ASP A 33 -22.62 -15.29 -6.39
N GLY A 34 -21.75 -14.73 -7.25
CA GLY A 34 -21.94 -13.44 -7.90
C GLY A 34 -21.51 -12.24 -7.05
N THR A 35 -20.95 -12.47 -5.85
CA THR A 35 -20.41 -11.39 -5.02
C THR A 35 -19.17 -10.80 -5.69
N ILE A 36 -19.14 -9.47 -5.85
CA ILE A 36 -17.98 -8.74 -6.34
C ILE A 36 -17.29 -8.05 -5.17
N VAL A 37 -16.03 -8.39 -4.94
CA VAL A 37 -15.16 -7.75 -3.93
C VAL A 37 -14.23 -6.77 -4.63
N LEU A 38 -14.16 -5.55 -4.11
CA LEU A 38 -13.23 -4.51 -4.57
C LEU A 38 -12.17 -4.25 -3.51
N GLU A 39 -10.93 -4.63 -3.78
CA GLU A 39 -9.80 -4.41 -2.87
C GLU A 39 -8.89 -3.29 -3.39
N PRO A 40 -8.43 -2.34 -2.55
CA PRO A 40 -7.52 -1.30 -2.99
C PRO A 40 -6.27 -1.87 -3.69
N ALA A 41 -6.07 -1.51 -4.95
CA ALA A 41 -4.90 -1.93 -5.71
C ALA A 41 -3.74 -0.96 -5.44
N ILE A 42 -2.94 -1.27 -4.42
CA ILE A 42 -1.73 -0.52 -4.09
C ILE A 42 -0.61 -0.99 -5.01
N VAL A 43 -0.13 -0.10 -5.88
CA VAL A 43 1.06 -0.38 -6.69
C VAL A 43 2.29 -0.06 -5.85
N LEU A 44 3.02 -1.09 -5.42
CA LEU A 44 4.31 -0.94 -4.75
C LEU A 44 5.43 -1.01 -5.78
N THR A 45 6.43 -0.14 -5.63
CA THR A 45 7.69 -0.31 -6.35
C THR A 45 8.41 -1.57 -5.85
N GLN A 46 9.29 -2.15 -6.69
CA GLN A 46 10.10 -3.32 -6.32
C GLN A 46 10.89 -3.08 -5.02
N HIS A 47 11.40 -1.87 -4.82
CA HIS A 47 12.13 -1.48 -3.62
C HIS A 47 11.24 -1.43 -2.38
N GLU A 48 10.02 -0.89 -2.49
CA GLU A 48 9.06 -0.87 -1.37
C GLU A 48 8.59 -2.27 -1.01
N LEU A 49 8.39 -3.14 -2.01
CA LEU A 49 8.05 -4.54 -1.77
C LEU A 49 9.19 -5.25 -1.03
N ALA A 50 10.43 -5.10 -1.51
CA ALA A 50 11.61 -5.68 -0.88
C ALA A 50 11.81 -5.15 0.55
N LEU A 51 11.60 -3.86 0.78
CA LEU A 51 11.66 -3.26 2.10
C LEU A 51 10.60 -3.86 3.04
N ARG A 52 9.34 -3.95 2.58
CA ARG A 52 8.23 -4.51 3.36
C ARG A 52 8.39 -6.00 3.63
N SER A 53 9.03 -6.74 2.74
CA SER A 53 9.32 -8.17 2.93
C SER A 53 10.39 -8.46 4.00
N ASN A 54 11.07 -7.43 4.50
CA ASN A 54 12.07 -7.55 5.56
C ASN A 54 11.67 -6.74 6.80
N PRO A 55 10.88 -7.31 7.72
CA PRO A 55 10.37 -6.61 8.90
C PRO A 55 11.49 -5.97 9.74
N GLY A 56 12.62 -6.67 9.91
CA GLY A 56 13.75 -6.15 10.69
C GLY A 56 14.45 -4.94 10.07
N LEU A 57 14.33 -4.70 8.76
CA LEU A 57 14.80 -3.46 8.13
C LEU A 57 13.83 -2.30 8.40
N VAL A 58 12.52 -2.57 8.38
CA VAL A 58 11.50 -1.57 8.71
C VAL A 58 11.66 -1.10 10.14
N ASP A 59 11.82 -2.02 11.10
CA ASP A 59 12.02 -1.71 12.51
C ASP A 59 13.24 -0.81 12.75
N ARG A 60 14.37 -1.09 12.07
CA ARG A 60 15.58 -0.27 12.15
C ARG A 60 15.39 1.13 11.58
N ILE A 61 14.61 1.28 10.50
CA ILE A 61 14.29 2.59 9.94
C ILE A 61 13.41 3.36 10.93
N GLU A 62 12.37 2.73 11.48
CA GLU A 62 11.50 3.35 12.47
C GLU A 62 12.26 3.76 13.74
N GLU A 63 13.14 2.90 14.23
CA GLU A 63 13.99 3.18 15.38
C GLU A 63 14.97 4.32 15.10
N SER A 64 15.59 4.36 13.92
CA SER A 64 16.45 5.47 13.52
C SER A 64 15.69 6.79 13.35
N MET A 65 14.42 6.76 12.92
CA MET A 65 13.56 7.93 12.82
C MET A 65 13.13 8.42 14.21
N ARG A 66 12.86 7.51 15.13
CA ARG A 66 12.45 7.79 16.51
C ARG A 66 13.62 8.30 17.37
N ASN A 67 14.85 7.87 17.08
CA ASN A 67 16.06 8.35 17.76
C ASN A 67 17.12 8.86 16.76
N PRO A 68 16.97 10.10 16.25
CA PRO A 68 17.89 10.67 15.27
C PRO A 68 19.33 10.81 15.78
N ALA A 69 19.52 10.90 17.11
CA ALA A 69 20.84 11.05 17.73
C ALA A 69 21.67 9.76 17.73
N ALA A 70 21.02 8.59 17.69
CA ALA A 70 21.67 7.28 17.58
C ALA A 70 22.03 6.89 16.14
N ARG A 71 21.75 7.77 15.16
CA ARG A 71 21.99 7.50 13.74
C ARG A 71 23.50 7.40 13.47
N THR A 72 23.99 6.19 13.27
CA THR A 72 25.40 5.94 12.92
C THR A 72 25.69 6.60 11.57
N ARG A 73 26.51 7.66 11.58
CA ARG A 73 27.02 8.26 10.35
C ARG A 73 27.92 7.23 9.68
N ARG A 74 27.47 6.61 8.58
CA ARG A 74 28.39 5.87 7.70
C ARG A 74 29.44 6.86 7.23
N GLY A 75 30.66 6.73 7.75
CA GLY A 75 31.81 7.46 7.26
C GLY A 75 32.01 7.14 5.78
N ARG A 76 32.22 8.18 4.97
CA ARG A 76 32.61 8.01 3.57
C ARG A 76 33.87 7.13 3.54
N PRO A 77 33.90 6.01 2.79
CA PRO A 77 35.11 5.22 2.65
C PRO A 77 36.20 6.11 2.07
N THR A 78 37.33 6.22 2.75
CA THR A 78 38.52 6.87 2.21
C THR A 78 39.02 6.03 1.03
N PRO A 79 39.36 6.65 -0.11
CA PRO A 79 40.00 5.93 -1.22
C PRO A 79 41.27 5.24 -0.71
N LYS A 80 41.45 3.96 -1.07
CA LYS A 80 42.73 3.28 -0.87
C LYS A 80 43.72 3.83 -1.90
N GLU A 81 44.84 4.36 -1.42
CA GLU A 81 46.02 4.70 -2.24
C GLU A 81 46.70 3.45 -2.81
#